data_AF-A0A7V9T688-F1
#
_entry.id   AF-A0A7V9T688-F1
#
_cell.length_a   1.000
_cell.length_b   1.000
_cell.length_c   1.000
_cell.angle_alpha   90.00
_cell.angle_beta   90.00
_cell.angle_gamma   90.00
#
_symmetry.space_group_name_H-M   'P 1'
#
loop_
_entity.id
_entity.type
_entity.pdbx_description
1 polymer ?
#
loop_
_entity_poly.entity_id
_entity_poly.type
_entity_poly.pdbx_seq_one_letter_code
_entity_poly.pdbx_strand_id
1 'polypeptide(L)' 'MADHHDSTPAAWTAVALALVGFTVGGVGLVIGPNWPTFWVGLALIVVSPLIGRIMATAGIGSDTG' A
#
# COMPACT_ATOMS: atom_id res chain seq x y z
N MET A 1 5.67 26.61 9.66
CA MET A 1 4.34 26.05 9.35
C MET A 1 4.56 24.57 9.20
N ALA A 2 4.05 23.73 10.11
CA ALA A 2 4.10 22.29 9.91
C ALA A 2 3.08 21.97 8.82
N ASP A 3 3.55 21.67 7.62
CA ASP A 3 2.70 21.28 6.50
C ASP A 3 1.89 20.06 6.94
N HIS A 4 0.60 20.24 7.20
CA HIS A 4 -0.35 19.13 7.39
C HIS A 4 -0.68 18.54 6.02
N HIS A 5 0.36 18.23 5.26
CA HIS A 5 0.29 17.55 3.99
C HIS A 5 0.13 16.06 4.30
N ASP A 6 -0.93 15.46 3.78
CA ASP A 6 -1.14 14.01 3.71
C ASP A 6 -1.18 13.23 5.04
N SER A 7 -1.56 13.86 6.16
CA SER A 7 -1.92 13.13 7.39
C SER A 7 -3.27 12.40 7.30
N THR A 8 -3.94 12.48 6.16
CA THR A 8 -5.17 11.76 5.89
C THR A 8 -4.90 10.25 5.95
N PRO A 9 -5.66 9.48 6.75
CA PRO A 9 -5.48 8.03 6.87
C PRO A 9 -5.47 7.32 5.52
N ALA A 10 -6.15 7.87 4.51
CA ALA A 10 -6.18 7.32 3.15
C ALA A 10 -4.83 7.38 2.38
N ALA A 11 -4.00 8.38 2.63
CA ALA A 11 -2.67 8.47 2.01
C ALA A 11 -1.73 7.43 2.65
N TRP A 12 -1.73 7.37 3.98
CA TRP A 12 -0.89 6.43 4.72
C TRP A 12 -1.31 4.97 4.57
N THR A 13 -2.60 4.65 4.37
CA THR A 13 -3.06 3.26 4.15
C THR A 13 -2.49 2.67 2.87
N ALA A 14 -2.49 3.43 1.77
CA ALA A 14 -1.90 2.98 0.51
C ALA A 14 -0.39 2.71 0.66
N VAL A 15 0.32 3.58 1.38
CA VAL A 15 1.76 3.44 1.66
C VAL A 15 2.04 2.26 2.59
N ALA A 16 1.27 2.08 3.66
CA ALA A 16 1.42 0.97 4.60
C ALA A 16 1.18 -0.38 3.91
N LEU A 17 0.17 -0.49 3.04
CA LEU A 17 -0.09 -1.70 2.26
C LEU A 17 1.04 -2.00 1.27
N ALA A 18 1.56 -0.98 0.59
CA ALA A 18 2.69 -1.14 -0.32
C ALA A 18 3.96 -1.61 0.42
N LEU A 19 4.24 -1.03 1.59
CA LEU A 19 5.36 -1.43 2.45
C LEU A 19 5.21 -2.88 2.91
N VAL A 20 4.03 -3.27 3.40
CA VAL A 20 3.77 -4.65 3.83
C VAL A 20 3.93 -5.63 2.67
N GLY A 21 3.37 -5.33 1.49
CA GLY A 21 3.50 -6.17 0.31
C GLY A 21 4.96 -6.32 -0.14
N PHE A 22 5.74 -5.23 -0.12
CA PHE A 22 7.16 -5.25 -0.44
C PHE A 22 7.98 -6.04 0.58
N THR A 23 7.73 -5.86 1.87
CA THR A 23 8.40 -6.62 2.94
C THR A 23 8.10 -8.11 2.81
N VAL A 24 6.84 -8.51 2.65
CA VAL A 24 6.44 -9.92 2.50
C VAL A 24 7.02 -10.55 1.23
N GLY A 25 6.97 -9.84 0.10
CA GLY A 25 7.55 -10.30 -1.17
C GLY A 25 9.07 -10.43 -1.11
N GLY A 26 9.76 -9.45 -0.50
CA GLY A 26 11.20 -9.48 -0.27
C GLY A 26 11.62 -10.61 0.66
N VAL A 27 10.91 -10.81 1.78
CA VAL A 27 11.15 -11.92 2.71
C VAL A 27 10.96 -13.28 2.03
N GLY A 28 9.94 -13.42 1.17
CA GLY A 28 9.72 -14.63 0.38
C GLY A 28 10.83 -14.97 -0.61
N LEU A 29 11.60 -13.97 -1.05
CA LEU A 29 12.79 -14.13 -1.90
C LEU A 29 14.06 -14.45 -1.09
N VAL A 30 14.17 -13.93 0.15
CA VAL A 30 15.37 -14.02 0.99
C VAL A 30 15.47 -15.32 1.79
N ILE A 31 14.37 -15.88 2.30
CA ILE A 31 14.37 -17.10 3.14
C ILE A 31 14.53 -18.40 2.29
N GLY A 32 14.94 -18.26 1.02
CA GLY A 32 14.94 -19.33 0.00
C GLY A 32 13.72 -19.20 -0.91
N PRO A 33 13.73 -19.80 -2.12
CA PRO A 33 12.72 -19.58 -3.17
C PRO A 33 11.36 -20.18 -2.78
N ASN A 34 10.70 -19.55 -1.82
CA ASN A 34 9.35 -19.81 -1.39
C ASN A 34 8.41 -19.06 -2.34
N TRP A 35 8.27 -19.64 -3.53
CA TRP A 35 7.39 -19.15 -4.58
C TRP A 35 5.97 -18.79 -4.08
N PRO A 36 5.33 -19.54 -3.15
CA PRO A 36 4.03 -19.14 -2.62
C PRO A 36 4.05 -17.79 -1.88
N THR A 37 5.05 -17.55 -1.03
CA THR A 37 5.18 -16.29 -0.27
C THR A 37 5.46 -15.10 -1.19
N PHE A 38 6.24 -15.32 -2.25
CA PHE A 38 6.46 -14.33 -3.30
C PHE A 38 5.14 -13.92 -3.98
N TRP A 39 4.32 -14.88 -4.39
CA TRP A 39 3.00 -14.59 -5.00
C TRP A 39 2.05 -13.88 -4.04
N VAL A 40 2.07 -14.21 -2.76
CA VAL A 40 1.28 -13.49 -1.73
C VAL A 40 1.74 -12.03 -1.60
N GLY A 41 3.05 -11.78 -1.54
CA GLY A 41 3.60 -10.42 -1.55
C GLY A 41 3.25 -9.65 -2.82
N LEU A 42 3.29 -10.30 -3.98
CA LEU A 42 2.94 -9.72 -5.27
C LEU A 42 1.44 -9.37 -5.34
N ALA A 43 0.56 -10.25 -4.84
CA ALA A 43 -0.86 -9.98 -4.71
C ALA A 43 -1.13 -8.76 -3.81
N LEU A 44 -0.43 -8.64 -2.67
CA LEU A 44 -0.53 -7.49 -1.77
C LEU A 44 -0.09 -6.18 -2.44
N ILE A 45 1.01 -6.21 -3.21
CA ILE A 45 1.47 -5.04 -3.97
C ILE A 45 0.43 -4.62 -5.02
N VAL A 46 -0.18 -5.58 -5.73
CA VAL A 46 -1.20 -5.29 -6.75
C VAL A 46 -2.51 -4.80 -6.13
N VAL A 47 -2.87 -5.27 -4.94
CA VAL A 47 -4.08 -4.84 -4.21
C VAL A 47 -3.90 -3.45 -3.57
N SER A 48 -2.67 -3.05 -3.25
CA SER A 48 -2.38 -1.72 -2.65
C SER A 48 -2.91 -0.52 -3.47
N PRO A 49 -2.65 -0.40 -4.79
CA PRO A 49 -3.22 0.69 -5.59
C PRO A 49 -4.73 0.56 -5.77
N LEU A 50 -5.30 -0.65 -5.72
CA LEU A 50 -6.75 -0.83 -5.76
C LEU A 50 -7.42 -0.20 -4.53
N ILE A 51 -6.82 -0.37 -3.35
CA ILE A 51 -7.30 0.26 -2.11
C ILE A 51 -7.13 1.78 -2.15
N GLY A 52 -6.02 2.28 -2.70
CA GLY A 52 -5.84 3.72 -2.95
C GLY A 52 -6.90 4.30 -3.89
N ARG A 53 -7.31 3.55 -4.92
CA ARG A 53 -8.41 3.94 -5.82
C ARG A 53 -9.75 3.93 -5.11
N ILE A 54 -10.03 2.92 -4.28
CA ILE A 54 -11.26 2.85 -3.48
C ILE A 54 -11.36 4.06 -2.55
N MET A 55 -10.27 4.42 -1.88
CA MET A 55 -10.22 5.60 -1.02
C MET A 55 -10.36 6.92 -1.79
N ALA A 56 -9.77 7.03 -2.98
CA ALA A 56 -9.98 8.17 -3.87
C ALA A 56 -11.44 8.30 -4.31
N THR A 57 -12.13 7.17 -4.57
CA THR A 57 -13.56 7.17 -4.93
C THR A 57 -14.51 7.37 -3.75
N ALA A 58 -14.08 7.04 -2.54
CA ALA A 58 -14.84 7.26 -1.30
C ALA A 58 -14.86 8.74 -0.86
N GLY A 59 -14.20 9.65 -1.60
CA GLY A 59 -14.19 11.09 -1.30
C GLY A 59 -13.26 11.48 -0.15
N ILE A 60 -12.45 10.56 0.38
CA ILE A 60 -11.54 10.80 1.52
C ILE A 60 -10.19 11.39 1.05
N GLY A 61 -10.25 12.36 0.15
CA GLY A 61 -9.08 12.98 -0.49
C GLY A 61 -9.40 14.04 -1.54
N SER A 62 -10.69 14.32 -1.79
CA SER A 62 -11.08 15.52 -2.52
C SER A 62 -11.07 16.71 -1.56
N ASP A 63 -9.86 17.23 -1.27
CA ASP A 63 -9.75 18.64 -0.95
C ASP A 63 -10.19 19.41 -2.22
N THR A 64 -11.47 19.80 -2.23
CA THR A 64 -11.94 20.87 -3.09
C THR A 64 -11.38 22.15 -2.48
N GLY A 65 -10.25 22.62 -2.99
CA GLY A 65 -9.58 23.86 -2.56
C GLY A 65 -8.47 24.25 -3.50
#